data_AF-A0A1F8T5J7-F1
#
_entry.id   AF-A0A1F8T5J7-F1
#
_cell.length_a   1.000
_cell.length_b   1.000
_cell.length_c   1.000
_cell.angle_alpha   90.00
_cell.angle_beta   90.00
_cell.angle_gamma   90.00
#
_symmetry.space_group_name_H-M   'P 1'
#
loop_
_entity.id
_entity.type
_entity.pdbx_description
1 polymer ?
#
loop_
_entity_poly.entity_id
_entity_poly.type
_entity_poly.pdbx_seq_one_letter_code
_entity_poly.pdbx_strand_id
1 'polypeptide(L)'
;MDVEILDSNPYGTLSREDLNEFMAKSHIQLPLDYQEFLLLYNGGRPEPSFFWIEPRTDGSSVQQFYGVHKGPKHLCIETYTGEERYGIPRSMLPVGDDGIGNFVCMGIGKENSGEIFFLDHDVHPYDSPDSMEGITKLAGSMEEFLRGLTASPDS
;
A
#
# COMPACT_ATOMS: atom_id res chain seq x y z
N MET A 1 -0.87 -10.66 16.97
CA MET A 1 -1.17 -9.83 15.80
C MET A 1 -2.34 -10.55 15.18
N ASP A 2 -3.53 -9.96 15.25
CA ASP A 2 -4.80 -10.67 15.03
C ASP A 2 -5.33 -10.45 13.60
N VAL A 3 -4.49 -9.93 12.72
CA VAL A 3 -4.77 -9.81 11.29
C VAL A 3 -4.13 -10.98 10.57
N GLU A 4 -4.97 -11.75 9.88
CA GLU A 4 -4.55 -12.79 8.95
C GLU A 4 -4.39 -12.20 7.54
N ILE A 5 -3.36 -12.60 6.80
CA ILE A 5 -3.23 -12.24 5.38
C ILE A 5 -3.64 -13.46 4.54
N LEU A 6 -4.85 -13.38 4.00
CA LEU A 6 -5.43 -14.39 3.12
C LEU A 6 -4.82 -14.30 1.72
N ASP A 7 -4.76 -15.44 1.02
CA ASP A 7 -4.23 -15.56 -0.35
C ASP A 7 -2.84 -14.94 -0.54
N SER A 8 -2.00 -15.02 0.50
CA SER A 8 -0.62 -14.55 0.43
C SER A 8 0.20 -15.31 -0.62
N ASN A 9 1.18 -14.62 -1.18
CA ASN A 9 2.07 -15.06 -2.25
C ASN A 9 1.31 -15.58 -3.48
N PRO A 10 0.26 -14.89 -3.96
CA PRO A 10 -0.63 -15.41 -5.00
C PRO A 10 0.09 -15.63 -6.34
N TYR A 11 1.25 -14.99 -6.52
CA TYR A 11 2.11 -15.10 -7.69
C TYR A 11 3.53 -15.57 -7.36
N GLY A 12 3.70 -16.23 -6.21
CA GLY A 12 4.96 -16.78 -5.73
C GLY A 12 5.57 -16.01 -4.55
N THR A 13 6.37 -16.72 -3.77
CA THR A 13 7.13 -16.17 -2.65
C THR A 13 8.23 -15.23 -3.12
N LEU A 14 8.43 -14.12 -2.41
CA LEU A 14 9.51 -13.19 -2.69
C LEU A 14 10.81 -13.63 -1.99
N SER A 15 11.91 -13.69 -2.73
CA SER A 15 13.24 -13.91 -2.14
C SER A 15 13.85 -12.59 -1.66
N ARG A 16 14.83 -12.66 -0.74
CA ARG A 16 15.57 -11.47 -0.30
C ARG A 16 16.35 -10.85 -1.46
N GLU A 17 16.88 -11.69 -2.34
CA GLU A 17 17.61 -11.31 -3.55
C GLU A 17 16.70 -10.52 -4.51
N ASP A 18 15.51 -11.05 -4.83
CA ASP A 18 14.55 -10.38 -5.70
C ASP A 18 14.04 -9.06 -5.10
N LEU A 19 13.82 -9.01 -3.78
CA LEU A 19 13.44 -7.77 -3.08
C LEU A 19 14.56 -6.70 -3.18
N ASN A 20 15.81 -7.12 -2.99
CA ASN A 20 16.96 -6.22 -3.14
C ASN A 20 17.10 -5.72 -4.59
N GLU A 21 16.87 -6.59 -5.57
CA GLU A 21 16.85 -6.21 -6.98
C GLU A 21 15.74 -5.19 -7.27
N PHE A 22 14.54 -5.39 -6.74
CA PHE A 22 13.42 -4.45 -6.88
C PHE A 22 13.78 -3.07 -6.34
N MET A 23 14.29 -2.99 -5.10
CA MET A 23 14.68 -1.72 -4.47
C MET A 23 15.80 -1.03 -5.27
N ALA A 24 16.77 -1.78 -5.78
CA ALA A 24 17.86 -1.24 -6.59
C ALA A 24 17.36 -0.71 -7.95
N LYS A 25 16.51 -1.46 -8.66
CA LYS A 25 15.96 -1.08 -9.97
C LYS A 25 15.02 0.13 -9.90
N SER A 26 14.23 0.21 -8.83
CA SER A 26 13.26 1.30 -8.62
C SER A 26 13.88 2.54 -7.96
N HIS A 27 15.13 2.45 -7.47
CA HIS A 27 15.78 3.49 -6.67
C HIS A 27 14.99 3.88 -5.41
N ILE A 28 14.25 2.92 -4.84
CA ILE A 28 13.43 3.10 -3.63
C ILE A 28 14.13 2.43 -2.44
N GLN A 29 13.97 3.02 -1.26
CA GLN A 29 14.33 2.39 0.01
C GLN A 29 13.04 2.06 0.75
N LEU A 30 12.85 0.79 1.10
CA LEU A 30 11.70 0.34 1.87
C LEU A 30 12.06 0.23 3.36
N PRO A 31 11.20 0.66 4.29
CA PRO A 31 11.34 0.38 5.71
C PRO A 31 11.41 -1.13 6.01
N LEU A 32 12.05 -1.49 7.13
CA LEU A 32 12.28 -2.89 7.48
C LEU A 32 10.98 -3.69 7.68
N ASP A 33 9.98 -3.10 8.33
CA ASP A 33 8.70 -3.74 8.59
C ASP A 33 7.94 -4.07 7.29
N TYR A 34 7.99 -3.16 6.31
CA TYR A 34 7.39 -3.42 5.00
C TYR A 34 8.18 -4.45 4.18
N GLN A 35 9.51 -4.49 4.28
CA GLN A 35 10.31 -5.56 3.69
C GLN A 35 9.94 -6.93 4.28
N GLU A 36 9.76 -7.02 5.60
CA GLU A 36 9.34 -8.24 6.28
C GLU A 36 7.93 -8.66 5.85
N PHE A 37 7.01 -7.72 5.74
CA PHE A 37 5.66 -7.95 5.20
C PHE A 37 5.71 -8.55 3.79
N LEU A 38 6.50 -7.97 2.88
CA LEU A 38 6.63 -8.46 1.50
C LEU A 38 7.25 -9.86 1.42
N LEU A 39 8.22 -10.18 2.27
CA LEU A 39 8.86 -11.49 2.26
C LEU A 39 7.97 -12.58 2.85
N LEU A 40 7.10 -12.22 3.78
CA LEU A 40 6.19 -13.16 4.41
C LEU A 40 4.95 -13.40 3.53
N TYR A 41 4.41 -12.33 2.94
CA TYR A 41 3.11 -12.38 2.29
C TYR A 41 3.09 -12.01 0.80
N ASN A 42 4.00 -11.18 0.31
CA ASN A 42 4.11 -10.75 -1.09
C ASN A 42 2.76 -10.46 -1.80
N GLY A 43 1.91 -9.67 -1.14
CA GLY A 43 0.52 -9.43 -1.54
C GLY A 43 -0.48 -10.15 -0.64
N GLY A 44 -1.72 -10.30 -1.10
CA GLY A 44 -2.80 -10.94 -0.34
C GLY A 44 -3.78 -9.93 0.24
N ARG A 45 -4.69 -10.40 1.10
CA ARG A 45 -5.83 -9.63 1.60
C ARG A 45 -5.90 -9.72 3.12
N PRO A 46 -5.91 -8.59 3.86
CA PRO A 46 -6.00 -8.65 5.31
C PRO A 46 -7.42 -9.02 5.77
N GLU A 47 -7.51 -9.80 6.84
CA GLU A 47 -8.73 -10.07 7.58
C GLU A 47 -8.44 -9.87 9.08
N PRO A 48 -9.05 -8.87 9.74
CA PRO A 48 -9.99 -7.90 9.19
C PRO A 48 -9.34 -6.86 8.24
N SER A 49 -10.14 -6.21 7.38
CA SER A 49 -9.67 -5.32 6.32
C SER A 49 -9.99 -3.83 6.49
N PHE A 50 -10.90 -3.45 7.41
CA PHE A 50 -11.44 -2.09 7.46
C PHE A 50 -10.55 -1.13 8.27
N PHE A 51 -10.41 0.09 7.76
CA PHE A 51 -9.72 1.20 8.41
C PHE A 51 -10.55 2.49 8.34
N TRP A 52 -10.39 3.36 9.34
CA TRP A 52 -10.99 4.69 9.34
C TRP A 52 -10.09 5.68 8.58
N ILE A 53 -10.67 6.42 7.64
CA ILE A 53 -10.06 7.59 7.00
C ILE A 53 -10.28 8.79 7.93
N GLU A 54 -11.53 8.98 8.38
CA GLU A 54 -11.91 9.88 9.45
C GLU A 54 -12.65 9.10 10.56
N PRO A 55 -12.18 9.14 11.82
CA PRO A 55 -12.73 8.30 12.87
C PRO A 55 -14.24 8.41 13.04
N ARG A 56 -14.94 7.27 12.87
CA ARG A 56 -16.40 7.11 13.05
C ARG A 56 -17.28 7.83 12.02
N THR A 57 -16.70 8.45 11.00
CA THR A 57 -17.44 9.20 9.98
C THR A 57 -17.19 8.64 8.59
N ASP A 58 -15.94 8.29 8.28
CA ASP A 58 -15.55 7.82 6.96
C ASP A 58 -14.44 6.75 7.05
N GLY A 59 -14.59 5.69 6.26
CA GLY A 59 -13.66 4.58 6.26
C GLY A 59 -13.75 3.76 4.99
N SER A 60 -12.71 2.97 4.76
CA SER A 60 -12.62 2.08 3.62
C SER A 60 -12.03 0.74 4.06
N SER A 61 -11.81 -0.17 3.12
CA SER A 61 -11.25 -1.49 3.39
C SER A 61 -10.12 -1.78 2.43
N VAL A 62 -9.09 -2.47 2.91
CA VAL A 62 -8.08 -3.01 2.01
C VAL A 62 -8.69 -4.19 1.27
N GLN A 63 -8.88 -4.05 -0.04
CA GLN A 63 -9.30 -5.16 -0.89
C GLN A 63 -8.13 -6.11 -1.14
N GLN A 64 -6.94 -5.56 -1.37
CA GLN A 64 -5.72 -6.31 -1.61
C GLN A 64 -4.46 -5.47 -1.42
N PHE A 65 -3.40 -6.11 -0.94
CA PHE A 65 -2.04 -5.61 -1.01
C PHE A 65 -1.34 -6.08 -2.28
N TYR A 66 -0.45 -5.24 -2.79
CA TYR A 66 0.38 -5.51 -3.95
C TYR A 66 1.64 -6.28 -3.57
N GLY A 67 2.18 -7.02 -4.53
CA GLY A 67 3.42 -7.78 -4.38
C GLY A 67 4.51 -7.35 -5.36
N VAL A 68 5.70 -7.91 -5.16
CA VAL A 68 6.82 -7.88 -6.11
C VAL A 68 6.84 -9.23 -6.83
N HIS A 69 6.31 -9.27 -8.06
CA HIS A 69 6.14 -10.51 -8.82
C HIS A 69 5.92 -10.26 -10.32
N LYS A 70 5.94 -11.34 -11.11
CA LYS A 70 5.70 -11.30 -12.57
C LYS A 70 4.25 -11.59 -12.98
N GLY A 71 3.33 -11.61 -12.02
CA GLY A 71 1.88 -11.76 -12.24
C GLY A 71 1.23 -10.53 -12.89
N PRO A 72 -0.10 -10.36 -12.74
CA PRO A 72 -0.85 -9.24 -13.30
C PRO A 72 -0.28 -7.88 -12.86
N LYS A 73 -0.14 -6.95 -13.82
CA LYS A 73 0.48 -5.63 -13.58
C LYS A 73 -0.24 -4.82 -12.49
N HIS A 74 -1.58 -4.83 -12.48
CA HIS A 74 -2.38 -4.06 -11.52
C HIS A 74 -2.24 -4.52 -10.06
N LEU A 75 -1.54 -5.64 -9.81
CA LEU A 75 -1.23 -6.16 -8.47
C LEU A 75 0.27 -6.10 -8.15
N CYS A 76 1.08 -5.63 -9.11
CA CYS A 76 2.52 -5.56 -8.97
C CYS A 76 2.95 -4.13 -8.62
N ILE A 77 3.69 -3.99 -7.51
CA ILE A 77 4.20 -2.71 -7.02
C ILE A 77 5.05 -1.99 -8.08
N GLU A 78 5.82 -2.73 -8.89
CA GLU A 78 6.66 -2.18 -9.96
C GLU A 78 5.89 -1.35 -10.99
N THR A 79 4.59 -1.61 -11.16
CA THR A 79 3.72 -0.83 -12.07
C THR A 79 3.67 0.65 -11.67
N TYR A 80 3.85 0.96 -10.38
CA TYR A 80 3.69 2.30 -9.84
C TYR A 80 5.01 3.03 -9.55
N THR A 81 6.15 2.40 -9.86
CA THR A 81 7.48 3.01 -9.63
C THR A 81 7.95 3.87 -10.79
N GLY A 82 7.36 3.73 -11.98
CA GLY A 82 7.74 4.44 -13.20
C GLY A 82 6.99 5.76 -13.45
N GLU A 83 7.01 6.22 -14.71
CA GLU A 83 6.31 7.43 -15.17
C GLU A 83 4.78 7.26 -15.22
N GLU A 84 4.29 6.03 -15.36
CA GLU A 84 2.86 5.68 -15.48
C GLU A 84 2.12 5.62 -14.13
N ARG A 85 2.60 6.29 -13.09
CA ARG A 85 2.13 6.19 -11.70
C ARG A 85 0.75 6.79 -11.39
N TYR A 86 -0.13 6.93 -12.38
CA TYR A 86 -1.53 7.34 -12.21
C TYR A 86 -1.75 8.64 -11.42
N GLY A 87 -0.86 9.62 -11.56
CA GLY A 87 -0.96 10.89 -10.83
C GLY A 87 -0.51 10.81 -9.37
N ILE A 88 -0.01 9.66 -8.89
CA ILE A 88 0.34 9.47 -7.48
C ILE A 88 1.66 10.19 -7.16
N PRO A 89 1.74 10.93 -6.03
CA PRO A 89 2.92 11.72 -5.66
C PRO A 89 4.22 10.92 -5.67
N ARG A 90 5.31 11.54 -6.15
CA ARG A 90 6.65 10.91 -6.22
C ARG A 90 7.19 10.45 -4.87
N SER A 91 6.73 11.09 -3.79
CA SER A 91 7.03 10.73 -2.40
C SER A 91 6.21 9.54 -1.88
N MET A 92 5.39 8.91 -2.72
CA MET A 92 4.52 7.79 -2.37
C MET A 92 4.64 6.61 -3.33
N LEU A 93 4.40 5.43 -2.76
CA LEU A 93 4.36 4.14 -3.42
C LEU A 93 3.03 3.45 -3.08
N PRO A 94 2.18 3.16 -4.07
CA PRO A 94 1.01 2.31 -3.86
C PRO A 94 1.42 0.93 -3.38
N VAL A 95 0.79 0.47 -2.30
CA VAL A 95 1.03 -0.84 -1.68
C VAL A 95 -0.23 -1.70 -1.62
N GLY A 96 -1.39 -1.14 -1.97
CA GLY A 96 -2.66 -1.83 -2.09
C GLY A 96 -3.78 -0.91 -2.57
N ASP A 97 -4.98 -1.45 -2.68
CA ASP A 97 -6.20 -0.71 -3.02
C ASP A 97 -7.42 -1.17 -2.21
N ASP A 98 -8.51 -0.41 -2.36
CA ASP A 98 -9.81 -0.72 -1.77
C ASP A 98 -10.80 -1.39 -2.73
N GLY A 99 -10.37 -1.76 -3.94
CA GLY A 99 -11.20 -2.42 -4.94
C GLY A 99 -12.20 -1.51 -5.67
N ILE A 100 -12.30 -0.23 -5.32
CA ILE A 100 -13.23 0.72 -5.94
C ILE A 100 -12.54 1.96 -6.53
N GLY A 101 -11.20 2.00 -6.52
CA GLY A 101 -10.40 2.98 -7.26
C GLY A 101 -9.41 3.76 -6.40
N ASN A 102 -9.47 3.62 -5.08
CA ASN A 102 -8.57 4.33 -4.18
C ASN A 102 -7.35 3.48 -3.81
N PHE A 103 -6.29 4.14 -3.36
CA PHE A 103 -5.03 3.49 -3.04
C PHE A 103 -4.68 3.57 -1.55
N VAL A 104 -4.11 2.49 -1.04
CA VAL A 104 -3.28 2.53 0.16
C VAL A 104 -1.85 2.74 -0.30
N CYS A 105 -1.24 3.83 0.14
CA CYS A 105 0.09 4.26 -0.25
C CYS A 105 1.04 4.26 0.95
N MET A 106 2.30 3.91 0.71
CA MET A 106 3.38 4.10 1.65
C MET A 106 4.22 5.30 1.23
N GLY A 107 4.58 6.16 2.18
CA GLY A 107 5.55 7.22 1.97
C GLY A 107 6.95 6.64 1.72
N ILE A 108 7.61 7.13 0.68
CA ILE A 108 9.00 6.80 0.30
C ILE A 108 9.87 8.05 0.21
N GLY A 109 9.30 9.22 0.52
CA GLY A 109 10.01 10.48 0.63
C GLY A 109 10.80 10.58 1.95
N LYS A 110 11.71 11.54 2.00
CA LYS A 110 12.59 11.75 3.17
C LYS A 110 11.82 12.05 4.46
N GLU A 111 10.67 12.71 4.36
CA GLU A 111 9.90 13.21 5.51
C GLU A 111 8.79 12.26 5.96
N ASN A 112 8.36 11.35 5.08
CA ASN A 112 7.21 10.47 5.30
C ASN A 112 7.55 8.98 5.11
N SER A 113 8.84 8.63 5.10
CA SER A 113 9.30 7.26 4.83
C SER A 113 8.64 6.25 5.78
N GLY A 114 7.89 5.30 5.21
CA GLY A 114 7.18 4.24 5.91
C GLY A 114 5.81 4.59 6.48
N GLU A 115 5.42 5.86 6.47
CA GLU A 115 4.07 6.25 6.86
C GLU A 115 3.05 5.73 5.83
N ILE A 116 1.87 5.32 6.30
CA ILE A 116 0.81 4.76 5.48
C ILE A 116 -0.29 5.81 5.28
N PHE A 117 -0.76 5.93 4.05
CA PHE A 117 -1.73 6.92 3.60
C PHE A 117 -2.86 6.26 2.80
N PHE A 118 -4.04 6.86 2.87
CA PHE A 118 -5.13 6.66 1.93
C PHE A 118 -5.08 7.76 0.88
N LEU A 119 -5.18 7.41 -0.40
CA LEU A 119 -5.33 8.35 -1.50
C LEU A 119 -6.69 8.13 -2.14
N ASP A 120 -7.57 9.12 -1.96
CA ASP A 120 -8.88 9.21 -2.59
C ASP A 120 -8.72 9.69 -4.04
N HIS A 121 -9.01 8.80 -4.98
CA HIS A 121 -8.83 9.08 -6.41
C HIS A 121 -9.85 10.07 -6.98
N ASP A 122 -11.02 10.21 -6.34
CA ASP A 122 -12.08 11.13 -6.77
C ASP A 122 -11.74 12.57 -6.36
N VAL A 123 -10.93 12.73 -5.31
CA VAL A 123 -10.50 14.03 -4.78
C VAL A 123 -9.11 14.45 -5.29
N HIS A 124 -8.20 13.50 -5.46
CA HIS A 124 -6.81 13.80 -5.81
C HIS A 124 -6.65 14.33 -7.25
N PRO A 125 -6.00 15.49 -7.46
CA PRO A 125 -5.89 16.09 -8.78
C PRO A 125 -4.83 15.41 -9.67
N TYR A 126 -5.29 14.72 -10.72
CA TYR A 126 -4.41 14.04 -11.69
C TYR A 126 -3.41 14.95 -12.41
N ASP A 127 -3.75 16.23 -12.61
CA ASP A 127 -2.88 17.20 -13.29
C ASP A 127 -1.82 17.82 -12.37
N SER A 128 -1.91 17.54 -11.06
CA SER A 128 -1.07 18.12 -10.02
C SER A 128 -0.57 17.00 -9.09
N PRO A 129 0.25 16.06 -9.59
CA PRO A 129 0.56 14.82 -8.90
C PRO A 129 1.36 15.01 -7.60
N ASP A 130 2.01 16.15 -7.39
CA ASP A 130 2.70 16.46 -6.13
C ASP A 130 1.75 17.08 -5.08
N SER A 131 0.44 17.21 -5.39
CA SER A 131 -0.58 17.65 -4.45
C SER A 131 -0.76 16.63 -3.33
N MET A 132 -1.15 17.11 -2.15
CA MET A 132 -1.55 16.26 -1.03
C MET A 132 -3.07 16.29 -0.81
N GLU A 133 -3.81 16.95 -1.70
CA GLU A 133 -5.28 16.93 -1.70
C GLU A 133 -5.80 15.50 -1.95
N GLY A 134 -6.82 15.09 -1.19
CA GLY A 134 -7.35 13.73 -1.20
C GLY A 134 -6.47 12.70 -0.49
N ILE A 135 -5.38 13.11 0.17
CA ILE A 135 -4.46 12.19 0.84
C ILE A 135 -4.55 12.32 2.37
N THR A 136 -4.87 11.22 3.03
CA THR A 136 -5.04 11.14 4.48
C THR A 136 -4.05 10.16 5.09
N LYS A 137 -3.34 10.56 6.14
CA LYS A 137 -2.45 9.66 6.87
C LYS A 137 -3.26 8.67 7.72
N LEU A 138 -2.96 7.39 7.58
CA LEU A 138 -3.59 6.28 8.31
C LEU A 138 -2.74 5.79 9.48
N ALA A 139 -1.42 5.66 9.28
CA ALA A 139 -0.52 5.11 10.29
C ALA A 139 0.94 5.57 10.08
N GLY A 140 1.80 5.37 11.07
CA GLY A 140 3.24 5.64 10.99
C GLY A 140 4.08 4.50 10.42
N SER A 141 3.52 3.29 10.30
CA SER A 141 4.21 2.12 9.73
C SER A 141 3.23 1.09 9.18
N MET A 142 3.72 0.10 8.42
CA MET A 142 2.88 -1.01 7.95
C MET A 142 2.39 -1.85 9.14
N GLU A 143 3.26 -2.06 10.13
CA GLU A 143 2.88 -2.79 11.35
C GLU A 143 1.75 -2.07 12.11
N GLU A 144 1.86 -0.75 12.29
CA GLU A 144 0.83 0.05 12.95
C GLU A 144 -0.48 0.02 12.15
N PHE A 145 -0.39 0.15 10.82
CA PHE A 145 -1.56 0.08 9.95
C PHE A 145 -2.30 -1.25 10.09
N LEU A 146 -1.59 -2.38 9.99
CA LEU A 146 -2.18 -3.72 10.15
C LEU A 146 -2.82 -3.87 11.54
N ARG A 147 -2.16 -3.43 12.61
CA ARG A 147 -2.73 -3.48 13.97
C ARG A 147 -3.99 -2.61 14.13
N GLY A 148 -4.16 -1.59 13.29
CA GLY A 148 -5.31 -0.69 13.29
C GLY A 148 -6.51 -1.22 12.50
N LEU A 149 -6.37 -2.32 11.74
CA LEU A 149 -7.48 -2.89 10.98
C LEU A 149 -8.52 -3.53 11.90
N THR A 150 -9.80 -3.34 11.57
CA THR A 150 -10.95 -3.81 12.36
C THR A 150 -12.02 -4.41 11.46
N ALA A 151 -12.96 -5.17 12.03
CA ALA A 151 -14.15 -5.56 11.27
C ALA A 151 -14.95 -4.31 10.88
N SER A 152 -15.60 -4.35 9.72
CA SER A 152 -16.44 -3.22 9.29
C SER A 152 -17.53 -2.94 10.32
N PRO A 153 -17.78 -1.67 10.70
CA PRO A 153 -18.85 -1.33 11.64
C PRO A 153 -20.25 -1.71 11.13
N ASP A 154 -20.39 -1.92 9.82
CA ASP A 154 -21.65 -2.28 9.15
C ASP A 154 -21.77 -3.77 8.81
N SER A 155 -20.81 -4.61 9.24
CA SER A 155 -20.83 -6.08 9.03
C SER A 155 -21.60 -6.88 10.08
#